data_AF-A0A2V9ICJ2-F1
#
_entry.id   AF-A0A2V9ICJ2-F1
#
_cell.length_a   1.000
_cell.length_b   1.000
_cell.length_c   1.000
_cell.angle_alpha   90.00
_cell.angle_beta   90.00
_cell.angle_gamma   90.00
#
_symmetry.space_group_name_H-M   'P 1'
#
loop_
_entity.id
_entity.type
_entity.pdbx_description
1 polymer ?
#
loop_
_entity_poly.entity_id
_entity_poly.type
_entity_poly.pdbx_seq_one_letter_code
_entity_poly.pdbx_strand_id
1 'polypeptide(L)' 'MEAMSEEHGHLNIQASPHRFKIGERLRFIPNHVCTTVNMHNEIWGARGEDVVEHWKVDGRGLVR' A
#
# COMPACT_ATOMS: atom_id res chain seq x y z
N MET A 1 4.21 11.73 -2.75
CA MET A 1 4.41 11.56 -1.29
C MET A 1 5.60 12.40 -0.92
N GLU A 2 5.49 13.25 0.10
CA GLU A 2 6.55 14.21 0.47
C GLU A 2 7.27 13.83 1.77
N ALA A 3 6.58 13.14 2.68
CA ALA A 3 7.14 12.60 3.91
C ALA A 3 6.37 11.35 4.35
N MET A 4 7.01 10.53 5.17
CA MET A 4 6.43 9.33 5.79
C MET A 4 6.91 9.22 7.25
N SER A 5 6.05 8.69 8.10
CA SER A 5 6.38 8.14 9.42
C SER A 5 5.95 6.68 9.47
N GLU A 6 5.99 6.05 10.66
CA GLU A 6 5.67 4.62 10.83
C GLU A 6 4.28 4.24 10.29
N GLU A 7 3.27 5.08 10.54
CA GLU A 7 1.87 4.81 10.17
C GLU A 7 1.22 5.94 9.35
N HIS A 8 1.94 7.04 9.08
CA HIS A 8 1.39 8.20 8.37
C HIS A 8 2.19 8.54 7.11
N GLY A 9 1.48 8.92 6.06
CA GLY A 9 2.05 9.46 4.82
C GLY A 9 1.54 10.86 4.54
N HIS A 10 2.42 11.76 4.14
CA HIS A 10 2.08 13.12 3.74
C HIS A 10 2.06 13.22 2.20
N LEU A 11 0.97 13.76 1.67
CA LEU A 11 0.76 13.92 0.23
C LEU A 11 0.65 15.40 -0.12
N ASN A 12 1.58 15.87 -0.94
CA ASN A 12 1.39 17.14 -1.63
C ASN A 12 0.34 16.95 -2.75
N ILE A 13 -0.81 17.61 -2.59
CA ILE A 13 -1.94 17.54 -3.53
C ILE A 13 -2.15 18.84 -4.33
N GLN A 14 -1.22 19.80 -4.26
CA GLN A 14 -1.39 21.13 -4.87
C GLN A 14 -1.66 21.09 -6.38
N ALA A 15 -1.08 20.11 -7.08
CA ALA A 15 -1.28 19.91 -8.52
C ALA A 15 -2.43 18.94 -8.87
N SER A 16 -3.15 18.42 -7.86
CA SER A 16 -4.25 17.50 -8.10
C SER A 16 -5.58 18.26 -8.26
N PRO A 17 -6.33 18.03 -9.35
CA PRO A 17 -7.69 18.57 -9.48
C PRO A 17 -8.69 17.87 -8.56
N HIS A 18 -8.31 16.75 -7.94
CA HIS A 18 -9.18 15.93 -7.11
C HIS A 18 -9.40 16.53 -5.72
N ARG A 19 -10.66 16.59 -5.27
CA ARG A 19 -11.02 17.02 -3.91
C ARG A 19 -11.17 15.83 -2.99
N PHE A 20 -10.09 15.52 -2.27
CA PHE A 20 -10.04 14.43 -1.29
C PHE A 20 -10.99 14.67 -0.12
N LYS A 21 -11.53 13.58 0.43
CA LYS A 21 -12.40 13.59 1.61
C LYS A 21 -11.87 12.66 2.70
N ILE A 22 -12.21 12.96 3.95
CA ILE A 22 -11.92 12.08 5.08
C ILE A 22 -12.64 10.74 4.86
N GLY A 23 -11.93 9.63 5.05
CA GLY A 23 -12.43 8.26 4.82
C GLY A 23 -12.27 7.76 3.39
N GLU A 24 -11.77 8.59 2.47
CA GLU A 24 -11.49 8.16 1.10
C GLU A 24 -10.32 7.17 1.04
N ARG A 25 -10.50 6.08 0.30
CA ARG A 25 -9.47 5.06 0.09
C ARG A 25 -8.62 5.40 -1.13
N LEU A 26 -7.31 5.40 -0.93
CA LEU A 26 -6.32 5.64 -1.98
C LEU A 26 -5.54 4.36 -2.28
N ARG A 27 -5.01 4.24 -3.49
CA ARG A 27 -4.11 3.16 -3.90
C ARG A 27 -2.72 3.73 -4.14
N PHE A 28 -1.71 3.10 -3.57
CA PHE A 28 -0.31 3.49 -3.71
C PHE A 28 0.48 2.40 -4.39
N ILE A 29 1.39 2.79 -5.29
CA ILE A 29 2.39 1.91 -5.83
C ILE A 29 3.62 2.02 -4.92
N PRO A 30 4.08 0.93 -4.29
CA PRO A 30 5.24 1.00 -3.40
C PRO A 30 6.51 1.29 -4.20
N ASN A 31 7.43 2.05 -3.60
CA ASN A 31 8.73 2.37 -4.22
C ASN A 31 9.61 1.11 -4.41
N HIS A 32 9.55 0.18 -3.46
CA HIS A 32 10.36 -1.04 -3.49
C HIS A 32 9.52 -2.24 -3.05
N VAL A 33 9.30 -3.16 -3.99
CA VAL A 33 8.38 -4.29 -3.80
C VAL A 33 8.86 -5.28 -2.75
N CYS A 34 10.15 -5.62 -2.74
CA CYS A 34 10.67 -6.70 -1.88
C CYS A 34 10.52 -6.36 -0.40
N THR A 35 10.85 -5.13 -0.02
CA THR A 35 10.71 -4.66 1.37
C THR A 35 9.24 -4.51 1.76
N THR A 36 8.39 -4.03 0.85
CA THR A 36 6.95 -3.91 1.11
C THR A 36 6.33 -5.28 1.36
N VAL A 37 6.58 -6.26 0.49
CA VAL A 37 6.07 -7.63 0.65
C VAL A 37 6.56 -8.25 1.98
N ASN A 38 7.82 -8.03 2.35
CA ASN A 38 8.39 -8.55 3.59
C ASN A 38 7.78 -7.94 4.88
N MET A 39 7.04 -6.82 4.78
CA MET A 39 6.33 -6.20 5.90
C MET A 39 4.90 -6.75 6.10
N HIS A 40 4.41 -7.60 5.19
CA HIS A 40 3.02 -8.09 5.23
C HIS A 40 3.01 -9.63 5.33
N ASN A 41 2.08 -10.16 6.13
CA ASN A 41 1.86 -11.62 6.22
C ASN A 41 0.99 -12.15 5.07
N GLU A 42 0.19 -11.28 4.47
CA GLU A 42 -0.86 -11.63 3.51
C GLU A 42 -0.86 -10.64 2.34
N ILE A 43 -1.23 -11.11 1.16
CA ILE A 43 -1.46 -10.30 -0.03
C ILE A 43 -2.87 -10.59 -0.54
N TRP A 44 -3.62 -9.53 -0.81
CA TRP A 44 -4.98 -9.59 -1.31
C TRP A 44 -5.02 -9.21 -2.79
N GLY A 45 -5.40 -10.16 -3.65
CA GLY A 45 -5.59 -9.93 -5.08
C GLY A 45 -7.00 -9.41 -5.36
N ALA A 46 -7.12 -8.33 -6.12
CA ALA A 46 -8.39 -7.68 -6.40
C ALA A 46 -8.62 -7.38 -7.90
N ARG A 47 -9.90 -7.36 -8.30
CA ARG A 47 -10.39 -6.88 -9.59
C ARG A 47 -11.33 -5.71 -9.32
N GLY A 48 -10.84 -4.48 -9.46
CA GLY A 48 -11.59 -3.31 -9.01
C GLY A 48 -11.63 -3.26 -7.47
N GLU A 49 -12.83 -3.21 -6.91
CA GLU A 49 -13.06 -3.25 -5.45
C GLU A 49 -13.28 -4.68 -4.91
N ASP A 50 -13.45 -5.66 -5.81
CA ASP A 50 -13.73 -7.04 -5.43
C ASP A 50 -12.42 -7.81 -5.19
N VAL A 51 -12.27 -8.36 -3.98
CA VAL A 51 -11.18 -9.28 -3.64
C VAL A 51 -11.50 -10.64 -4.25
N VAL A 52 -10.57 -11.15 -5.07
CA VAL A 52 -10.73 -12.41 -5.79
C VAL A 52 -9.74 -13.48 -5.35
N GLU A 53 -8.64 -13.09 -4.71
CA GLU A 53 -7.59 -14.00 -4.27
C GLU A 53 -6.96 -13.55 -2.95
N HIS A 54 -6.42 -14.51 -2.21
CA HIS A 54 -5.70 -14.29 -0.96
C HIS A 54 -4.48 -15.21 -0.91
N TRP A 55 -3.29 -14.63 -0.75
CA TRP A 55 -2.04 -15.36 -0.63
C TRP A 55 -1.38 -15.10 0.71
N LYS A 56 -0.88 -16.16 1.34
CA LYS A 56 0.04 -16.05 2.46
C LYS A 56 1.45 -15.77 1.95
N VAL A 57 2.17 -14.86 2.63
CA VAL A 57 3.58 -14.58 2.34
C VAL A 57 4.45 -15.55 3.15
N ASP A 58 4.56 -16.79 2.68
CA ASP A 58 5.32 -17.83 3.38
C ASP A 58 6.82 -17.50 3.53
N GLY A 59 7.35 -16.64 2.66
CA GLY A 59 8.74 -16.20 2.70
C GLY A 59 9.06 -15.04 3.64
N ARG A 60 8.07 -14.51 4.38
CA ARG A 60 8.26 -13.29 5.18
C ARG A 60 9.33 -13.49 6.25
N GLY A 61 10.33 -12.62 6.26
CA GLY A 61 11.42 -12.62 7.23
C GLY A 61 12.41 -13.78 7.09
N LEU A 62 12.33 -14.57 6.00
CA LEU A 62 13.26 -15.67 5.74
C LEU A 62 14.58 -15.15 5.16
N VAL A 63 15.35 -14.48 6.01
CA VAL A 63 16.73 -14.02 5.76
C VAL A 63 17.69 -14.88 6.58
N ARG A 64 18.90 -15.14 6.06
CA ARG A 64 19.95 -15.94 6.71
C ARG A 64 21.06 -15.07 7.26
#